data_AF-A0A2P4SQY7-F1
#
_entry.id   AF-A0A2P4SQY7-F1
#
_cell.length_a   1.000
_cell.length_b   1.000
_cell.length_c   1.000
_cell.angle_alpha   90.00
_cell.angle_beta   90.00
_cell.angle_gamma   90.00
#
_symmetry.space_group_name_H-M   'P 1'
#
loop_
_entity.id
_entity.type
_entity.pdbx_description
1 polymer ?
#
loop_
_entity_poly.entity_id
_entity_poly.type
_entity_poly.pdbx_seq_one_letter_code
_entity_poly.pdbx_strand_id
1 'polypeptide(L)' 'MDATSELKNKTFDTLRNHPSFYVFNHRGRVLFQSPDTANSSSTQDALSSSSSLKFRKLEPLRR' A
#
# COMPACT_ATOMS: atom_id res chain seq x y z
N MET A 1 -7.27 29.63 21.75
CA MET A 1 -7.02 28.96 20.47
C MET A 1 -7.97 27.76 20.42
N ASP A 2 -8.82 27.66 19.40
CA ASP A 2 -9.81 26.58 19.29
C ASP A 2 -9.23 25.44 18.44
N ALA A 3 -9.31 24.21 18.94
CA ALA A 3 -8.86 23.01 18.25
C ALA A 3 -9.63 22.76 16.95
N THR A 4 -10.84 23.31 16.77
CA THR A 4 -11.53 23.16 15.48
C THR A 4 -10.91 24.01 14.37
N SER A 5 -10.26 25.12 14.74
CA SER A 5 -9.73 26.09 13.77
C SER A 5 -8.58 25.52 12.91
N GLU A 6 -7.78 24.60 13.46
CA GLU A 6 -6.69 23.92 12.75
C GLU A 6 -7.16 22.85 11.77
N LEU A 7 -8.41 22.38 11.93
CA LEU A 7 -8.97 21.27 11.16
C LEU A 7 -9.85 21.74 9.98
N LYS A 8 -10.16 23.04 9.91
CA LYS A 8 -11.10 23.62 8.92
C LYS A 8 -10.78 23.30 7.47
N ASN A 9 -9.51 23.07 7.14
CA ASN A 9 -9.04 22.76 5.79
C ASN A 9 -8.63 21.28 5.60
N LYS A 10 -8.77 20.43 6.62
CA LYS A 10 -8.49 19.00 6.48
C LYS A 10 -9.69 18.28 5.90
N THR A 11 -9.42 17.31 5.04
CA THR A 11 -10.42 16.45 4.41
C THR A 11 -10.16 15.00 4.80
N PHE A 12 -11.14 14.14 4.59
CA PHE A 12 -10.95 12.71 4.86
C PHE A 12 -9.88 12.08 3.96
N ASP A 13 -9.66 12.62 2.77
CA ASP A 13 -8.64 12.15 1.83
C ASP A 13 -7.23 12.26 2.39
N THR A 14 -6.94 13.27 3.21
CA THR A 14 -5.63 13.43 3.87
C THR A 14 -5.53 12.62 5.15
N LEU A 15 -6.64 12.47 5.90
CA LEU A 15 -6.69 11.73 7.17
C LEU A 15 -6.67 10.22 7.01
N ARG A 16 -7.16 9.69 5.88
CA ARG A 16 -7.24 8.24 5.66
C ARG A 16 -5.89 7.58 5.36
N ASN A 17 -4.88 8.36 4.99
CA ASN A 17 -3.56 7.82 4.64
C ASN A 17 -2.79 7.46 5.90
N HIS A 18 -2.33 6.22 6.00
CA HIS A 18 -1.53 5.75 7.11
C HIS A 18 -0.13 5.37 6.60
N PRO A 19 0.87 6.28 6.65
CA PRO A 19 2.17 6.08 6.00
C PRO A 19 2.89 4.80 6.44
N SER A 20 2.73 4.42 7.70
CA SER A 20 3.27 3.16 8.24
C SER A 20 2.71 1.89 7.59
N PHE A 21 1.59 1.97 6.86
CA PHE A 21 0.90 0.83 6.23
C PHE A 21 0.76 0.98 4.71
N TYR A 22 1.59 1.81 4.06
CA TYR A 22 1.56 1.92 2.61
C TYR A 22 1.97 0.61 1.93
N VAL A 23 1.24 0.28 0.87
CA VAL A 23 1.52 -0.86 -0.01
C VAL A 23 1.74 -0.33 -1.43
N PHE A 24 2.84 -0.75 -2.04
CA PHE A 24 3.27 -0.26 -3.35
C PHE A 24 2.81 -1.13 -4.54
N ASN A 25 2.02 -2.16 -4.28
CA ASN A 25 1.35 -2.96 -5.32
C ASN A 25 -0.01 -2.36 -5.68
N HIS A 26 0.00 -1.24 -6.42
CA HIS A 26 -1.21 -0.57 -6.88
C HIS A 26 -1.12 -0.22 -8.37
N ARG A 27 -2.26 0.05 -9.01
CA ARG A 27 -2.38 0.36 -10.45
C ARG A 27 -1.44 1.47 -10.92
N GLY A 28 -1.11 2.41 -10.04
CA GLY A 28 -0.20 3.51 -10.31
C GLY A 28 1.21 3.08 -10.69
N ARG A 29 1.71 1.95 -10.19
CA ARG A 29 3.05 1.43 -10.54
C ARG A 29 3.21 1.13 -12.04
N VAL A 30 2.14 0.67 -12.71
CA VAL A 30 2.16 0.34 -14.14
C VAL A 30 1.87 1.58 -15.00
N LEU A 31 0.93 2.41 -14.55
CA LEU A 31 0.51 3.62 -15.27
C LEU A 31 1.55 4.73 -15.19
N PHE A 32 2.30 4.81 -14.08
CA PHE A 32 3.25 5.88 -13.78
C PHE A 32 4.58 5.26 -13.37
N GLN A 33 5.40 4.91 -14.35
CA GLN A 33 6.77 4.44 -14.10
C GLN A 33 7.69 5.63 -13.92
N SER A 34 8.54 5.59 -12.87
CA SER A 34 9.61 6.59 -12.75
C SER A 34 10.60 6.41 -13.90
N PRO A 35 11.07 7.50 -14.54
CA PRO A 35 12.09 7.42 -15.59
C PRO A 35 13.35 6.66 -15.12
N ASP A 36 13.68 6.70 -13.84
CA ASP A 36 14.82 5.98 -13.26
C ASP A 36 14.62 4.44 -13.25
N THR A 37 13.36 3.99 -13.21
CA THR A 37 13.01 2.55 -13.22
C THR A 37 12.94 2.00 -14.65
N ALA A 38 12.69 2.86 -15.65
CA ALA A 38 12.60 2.45 -17.06
C ALA A 38 13.92 1.84 -17.57
N ASN A 39 15.06 2.28 -17.05
CA ASN A 39 16.39 1.79 -17.44
C ASN A 39 16.77 0.43 -16.83
N SER A 40 15.97 -0.08 -15.88
CA SER A 40 16.18 -1.39 -15.23
C SER A 40 15.27 -2.49 -15.81
N SER A 41 14.50 -2.20 -16.86
CA SER A 41 13.53 -3.13 -17.46
C SER A 41 14.14 -4.20 -18.37
N SER A 42 15.47 -4.24 -18.50
CA SER A 42 16.23 -5.22 -19.30
C SER A 42 16.74 -6.41 -18.49
N THR A 43 16.09 -6.79 -17.39
CA THR A 43 16.28 -8.12 -16.80
C THR A 43 15.02 -8.55 -16.07
N GLN A 44 14.33 -9.53 -16.65
CA GLN A 44 13.45 -10.40 -15.89
C GLN A 44 14.28 -10.96 -14.74
N ASP A 45 14.00 -10.62 -13.48
CA ASP A 45 14.37 -11.48 -12.36
C ASP A 45 13.58 -11.12 -11.08
N ALA A 46 12.95 -12.16 -10.52
CA ALA A 46 12.70 -12.34 -9.09
C ALA A 46 11.59 -11.57 -8.34
N LEU A 47 10.38 -11.40 -8.89
CA LEU A 47 9.17 -11.16 -8.05
C LEU A 47 8.03 -12.18 -8.25
N SER A 48 8.35 -13.34 -8.84
CA SER A 48 7.55 -14.56 -8.66
C SER A 48 8.11 -15.40 -7.51
N SER A 49 8.29 -14.79 -6.32
CA SER A 49 8.55 -15.56 -5.11
C SER A 49 7.71 -15.05 -3.95
N SER A 50 6.73 -15.90 -3.62
CA SER A 50 6.39 -16.30 -2.25
C SER A 50 5.77 -15.29 -1.29
N SER A 51 4.70 -14.60 -1.70
CA SER A 51 3.65 -14.23 -0.73
C SER A 51 2.25 -14.57 -1.24
N SER A 52 2.01 -15.85 -1.55
CA SER A 52 0.66 -16.37 -1.39
C SER A 52 0.36 -16.30 0.12
N LEU A 53 -0.32 -15.24 0.54
CA LEU A 53 -0.92 -15.16 1.87
C LEU A 53 -1.94 -16.29 1.96
N LYS A 54 -1.48 -17.47 2.37
CA LYS A 54 -2.36 -18.60 2.66
C LYS A 54 -3.18 -18.19 3.88
N PHE A 55 -4.41 -17.75 3.63
CA PHE A 55 -5.43 -17.60 4.66
C PHE A 55 -5.57 -18.96 5.36
N ARG A 56 -4.95 -19.12 6.53
CA ARG A 56 -5.18 -20.28 7.38
C ARG A 56 -6.55 -20.07 8.04
N LYS A 57 -7.55 -20.81 7.57
CA LYS A 57 -8.85 -20.94 8.24
C LYS A 57 -8.58 -21.37 9.69
N LEU A 58 -8.97 -20.54 10.65
CA LEU A 58 -8.92 -20.91 12.07
C LEU A 58 -10.13 -21.81 12.34
N GLU A 59 -9.86 -23.04 12.79
CA GLU A 59 -10.93 -23.95 13.20
C GLU A 59 -11.41 -23.58 14.61
N PRO A 60 -12.73 -23.62 14.87
CA PRO A 60 -13.27 -23.28 16.17
C PRO A 60 -12.92 -24.35 17.22
N LEU A 61 -12.35 -23.90 18.33
CA LEU A 61 -12.03 -24.74 19.49
C LEU A 61 -13.33 -25.31 20.08
N ARG A 62 -13.55 -26.62 19.92
CA ARG A 62 -14.64 -27.34 20.60
C ARG A 62 -14.17 -27.64 22.02
N ARG A 63 -14.99 -27.20 22.98
CA ARG A 63 -14.78 -27.26 24.43
C ARG A 63 -15.07 -28.65 24.97
#